data_AF-A0AAV8WP97-F1
#
_entry.id   AF-A0AAV8WP97-F1
#
_cell.length_a   1.000
_cell.length_b   1.000
_cell.length_c   1.000
_cell.angle_alpha   90.00
_cell.angle_beta   90.00
_cell.angle_gamma   90.00
#
_symmetry.space_group_name_H-M   'P 1'
#
loop_
_entity.id
_entity.type
_entity.pdbx_description
1 polymer ?
#
loop_
_entity_poly.entity_id
_entity_poly.type
_entity_poly.pdbx_seq_one_letter_code
_entity_poly.pdbx_strand_id
1 'polypeptide(L)'
;MVVAVNGSWKLPIAYFLIHSLTAVDKANIIKEALIKLHECGVTIISLTCDGSSVNFSVMQELGAIVNDINNIESFFTHHQRMTPKYLLYLMLVTC
;
A
#
# COMPACT_ATOMS: atom_id res chain seq x y z
N MET A 1 9.47 -1.56 0.12
CA MET A 1 10.16 -2.68 -0.59
C MET A 1 9.10 -3.46 -1.32
N VAL A 2 9.40 -3.93 -2.53
CA VAL A 2 8.52 -4.85 -3.28
C VAL A 2 9.07 -6.26 -3.10
N VAL A 3 8.19 -7.21 -2.84
CA VAL A 3 8.52 -8.63 -2.65
C VAL A 3 7.69 -9.45 -3.63
N ALA A 4 8.34 -10.35 -4.35
CA ALA A 4 7.67 -11.23 -5.29
C ALA A 4 6.80 -12.25 -4.56
N VAL A 5 5.54 -12.38 -4.99
CA VAL A 5 4.64 -13.43 -4.50
C VAL A 5 4.86 -14.74 -5.27
N ASN A 6 5.19 -14.63 -6.55
CA ASN A 6 5.37 -15.75 -7.49
C ASN A 6 6.86 -16.03 -7.80
N GLY A 7 7.78 -15.57 -6.95
CA GLY A 7 9.21 -15.70 -7.18
C GLY A 7 10.02 -15.48 -5.90
N SER A 8 11.34 -15.51 -6.02
CA SER A 8 12.27 -15.39 -4.87
C SER A 8 13.12 -14.13 -4.96
N TRP A 9 12.48 -12.97 -5.14
CA TRP A 9 13.17 -11.69 -5.18
C TRP A 9 12.49 -10.62 -4.34
N LYS A 10 13.31 -9.67 -3.88
CA LYS A 10 12.89 -8.47 -3.14
C LYS A 10 13.71 -7.28 -3.60
N LEU A 11 13.08 -6.12 -3.75
CA LEU A 11 13.73 -4.91 -4.23
C LEU A 11 13.27 -3.68 -3.44
N PRO A 12 14.18 -2.96 -2.78
CA PRO A 12 13.92 -1.62 -2.29
C PRO A 12 13.70 -0.66 -3.47
N ILE A 13 12.56 0.02 -3.53
CA ILE A 13 12.20 0.92 -4.64
C ILE A 13 12.24 2.40 -4.27
N ALA A 14 12.26 2.71 -2.97
CA ALA A 14 12.26 4.06 -2.46
C ALA A 14 12.89 4.08 -1.06
N TYR A 15 13.70 5.10 -0.79
CA TYR A 15 14.31 5.36 0.51
C TYR A 15 14.41 6.86 0.71
N PHE A 16 13.89 7.35 1.84
CA PHE A 16 13.85 8.78 2.15
C PHE A 16 14.45 9.00 3.54
N LEU A 17 15.51 9.82 3.62
CA LEU A 17 16.13 10.20 4.89
C LEU A 17 15.48 11.48 5.41
N ILE A 18 14.40 11.31 6.16
CA ILE A 18 13.53 12.39 6.64
C ILE A 18 13.14 12.14 8.10
N HIS A 19 12.95 13.21 8.87
CA HIS A 19 12.64 13.11 10.28
C HIS A 19 11.26 12.49 10.54
N SER A 20 10.24 12.92 9.78
CA SER A 20 8.87 12.44 9.92
C SER A 20 8.06 12.71 8.66
N LEU A 21 6.98 11.94 8.48
CA LEU A 21 5.95 12.17 7.46
C LEU A 21 4.57 12.05 8.08
N THR A 22 3.63 12.85 7.60
CA THR A 22 2.21 12.67 7.93
C THR A 22 1.65 11.41 7.27
N ALA A 23 0.49 10.94 7.72
CA ALA A 23 -0.20 9.81 7.09
C ALA A 23 -0.54 10.11 5.62
N VAL A 24 -0.95 11.36 5.33
CA VAL A 24 -1.25 11.85 3.98
C VAL A 24 -0.01 11.79 3.08
N ASP A 25 1.14 12.28 3.56
CA ASP A 25 2.38 12.24 2.78
C ASP A 25 2.81 10.81 2.46
N LYS A 26 2.75 9.91 3.45
CA LYS A 26 3.04 8.48 3.27
C LYS A 26 2.10 7.85 2.25
N ALA A 27 0.80 8.12 2.33
CA ALA A 27 -0.19 7.61 1.39
C ALA A 27 0.07 8.11 -0.04
N ASN A 28 0.47 9.38 -0.20
CA ASN A 28 0.84 9.94 -1.51
C ASN A 28 2.08 9.28 -2.10
N ILE A 29 3.12 9.04 -1.28
CA ILE A 29 4.32 8.30 -1.71
C ILE A 29 3.95 6.87 -2.12
N ILE A 30 3.08 6.19 -1.37
CA ILE A 30 2.61 4.84 -1.73
C ILE A 30 1.84 4.87 -3.04
N LYS A 31 0.93 5.83 -3.25
CA LYS A 31 0.17 6.00 -4.49
C LYS A 31 1.12 6.20 -5.70
N GLU A 32 2.13 7.06 -5.55
CA GLU A 32 3.13 7.28 -6.59
C GLU A 32 3.95 6.02 -6.89
N ALA A 33 4.36 5.28 -5.85
CA ALA A 33 5.08 4.01 -6.02
C ALA A 33 4.23 2.97 -6.77
N LEU A 34 2.94 2.86 -6.45
CA LEU A 34 2.00 1.98 -7.15
C LEU A 34 1.87 2.37 -8.63
N ILE A 35 1.80 3.67 -8.93
CA ILE A 35 1.75 4.17 -10.31
C ILE A 35 3.01 3.77 -11.08
N LYS A 36 4.20 4.04 -10.52
CA LYS A 36 5.48 3.72 -11.16
C LYS A 36 5.69 2.23 -11.37
N LEU A 37 5.31 1.39 -10.40
CA LEU A 37 5.38 -0.06 -10.53
C LEU A 37 4.46 -0.58 -11.62
N HIS A 38 3.26 -0.02 -11.70
CA HIS A 38 2.30 -0.35 -12.74
C HIS A 38 2.81 0.00 -14.14
N GLU A 39 3.43 1.18 -14.31
CA GLU A 39 4.11 1.60 -15.55
C GLU A 39 5.23 0.62 -15.96
N CYS A 40 5.89 -0.02 -15.00
CA CYS A 40 6.89 -1.07 -15.24
C CYS A 40 6.30 -2.47 -15.51
N GLY A 41 4.97 -2.61 -15.56
CA GLY A 41 4.29 -3.90 -15.75
C GLY A 41 4.24 -4.78 -14.50
N VAL A 42 4.51 -4.22 -13.31
CA VAL A 42 4.40 -4.94 -12.04
C VAL A 42 2.99 -4.76 -11.46
N THR A 43 2.32 -5.87 -11.15
CA THR A 43 1.03 -5.86 -10.47
C THR A 43 1.21 -6.05 -8.97
N ILE A 44 0.79 -5.06 -8.18
CA ILE A 44 0.81 -5.14 -6.72
C ILE A 44 -0.56 -5.62 -6.21
N ILE A 45 -0.56 -6.75 -5.52
CA ILE A 45 -1.80 -7.37 -4.99
C ILE A 45 -2.04 -7.04 -3.51
N SER A 46 -0.99 -6.66 -2.78
CA SER A 46 -1.09 -6.36 -1.36
C SER A 46 -0.01 -5.40 -0.88
N LEU A 47 -0.31 -4.70 0.21
CA LEU A 47 0.62 -3.89 1.00
C LEU A 47 0.68 -4.46 2.41
N THR A 48 1.88 -4.52 2.97
CA THR A 48 2.11 -5.08 4.30
C THR A 48 2.85 -4.08 5.17
N CYS A 49 2.37 -3.89 6.39
CA CYS A 49 2.97 -3.01 7.39
C CYS A 49 2.74 -3.52 8.82
N ASP A 50 3.37 -2.86 9.80
CA ASP A 50 3.08 -3.14 11.21
C ASP A 50 1.72 -2.55 11.65
N GLY A 51 1.24 -2.97 12.81
CA GLY A 51 0.00 -2.49 13.42
C GLY A 51 0.11 -1.16 14.16
N SER A 52 0.99 -0.24 13.74
CA SER A 52 1.07 1.08 14.36
C SER A 52 -0.13 1.96 13.99
N SER A 53 -0.52 2.87 14.90
CA SER A 53 -1.63 3.81 14.68
C SER A 53 -1.43 4.66 13.42
N VAL A 54 -0.19 5.07 13.14
CA VAL A 54 0.15 5.83 11.93
C VAL A 54 -0.14 5.02 10.67
N ASN A 55 0.16 3.72 10.66
CA ASN A 55 -0.11 2.88 9.50
C ASN A 55 -1.62 2.64 9.30
N PHE A 56 -2.41 2.52 10.37
CA PHE A 56 -3.87 2.52 10.26
C PHE A 56 -4.42 3.83 9.69
N SER A 57 -3.85 4.98 10.05
CA SER A 57 -4.20 6.25 9.41
C SER A 57 -3.84 6.25 7.92
N VAL A 58 -2.67 5.74 7.55
CA VAL A 58 -2.27 5.60 6.13
C VAL A 58 -3.23 4.70 5.36
N MET A 59 -3.69 3.59 5.93
CA MET A 59 -4.68 2.70 5.32
C MET A 59 -5.99 3.45 4.99
N GLN A 60 -6.45 4.31 5.90
CA GLN A 60 -7.64 5.14 5.68
C GLN A 60 -7.43 6.17 4.57
N GLU A 61 -6.26 6.82 4.53
CA GLU A 61 -5.88 7.76 3.47
C GLU A 61 -5.76 7.09 2.07
N LEU A 62 -5.56 5.77 2.04
CA LEU A 62 -5.58 4.96 0.83
C LEU A 62 -7.01 4.54 0.42
N GLY A 63 -7.99 4.68 1.32
CA GLY A 63 -9.41 4.39 1.08
C GLY A 63 -9.93 3.12 1.74
N ALA A 64 -9.18 2.52 2.66
CA ALA A 64 -9.64 1.35 3.42
C ALA A 64 -10.40 1.75 4.69
N ILE A 65 -11.35 0.90 5.10
CA ILE A 65 -12.12 1.09 6.34
C ILE A 65 -11.57 0.15 7.40
N VAL A 66 -10.78 0.69 8.33
CA VAL A 66 -10.08 -0.10 9.38
C VAL A 66 -10.42 0.32 10.81
N ASN A 67 -11.20 1.39 10.99
CA ASN A 67 -11.62 1.86 12.31
C ASN A 67 -13.03 1.39 12.71
N ASP A 68 -13.83 0.91 11.77
CA ASP A 68 -15.17 0.38 12.05
C ASP A 68 -15.11 -1.14 12.13
N ILE A 69 -15.11 -1.67 13.35
CA ILE A 69 -15.02 -3.11 13.63
C ILE A 69 -16.19 -3.88 13.00
N ASN A 70 -17.35 -3.23 12.82
CA ASN A 70 -18.52 -3.88 12.24
C ASN A 70 -18.55 -3.81 10.71
N ASN A 71 -17.69 -3.00 10.09
CA ASN A 71 -17.62 -2.79 8.65
C ASN A 71 -16.18 -2.62 8.17
N ILE A 72 -15.34 -3.62 8.42
CA ILE A 72 -13.94 -3.59 8.00
C ILE A 72 -13.84 -3.87 6.50
N GLU A 73 -13.24 -2.93 5.78
CA GLU A 73 -12.81 -3.08 4.38
C GLU A 73 -11.28 -2.95 4.34
N SER A 74 -10.58 -4.08 4.45
CA SER A 74 -9.11 -4.16 4.48
C SER A 74 -8.47 -4.08 3.09
N PHE A 75 -9.12 -3.41 2.15
CA PHE A 75 -8.64 -3.24 0.80
C PHE A 75 -9.03 -1.86 0.26
N PHE A 76 -8.36 -1.43 -0.80
CA PHE A 76 -8.80 -0.27 -1.58
C PHE A 76 -8.61 -0.57 -3.07
N THR A 77 -9.34 0.17 -3.90
CA THR A 77 -9.26 -0.03 -5.35
C THR A 77 -8.16 0.85 -5.94
N HIS A 78 -7.16 0.23 -6.58
CA HIS A 78 -6.19 0.97 -7.37
C HIS A 78 -6.75 1.22 -8.78
N HIS A 79 -6.80 2.49 -9.17
CA HIS A 79 -7.36 2.94 -10.45
C HIS A 79 -6.28 3.56 -11.31
N GLN A 80 -6.12 3.05 -12.52
CA GLN A 80 -5.35 3.67 -13.59
C GLN A 80 -6.28 3.83 -14.79
N ARG A 81 -6.13 4.94 -15.53
CA ARG A 81 -7.06 5.36 -16.59
C ARG A 81 -7.28 4.32 -17.70
N MET A 82 -6.35 3.37 -17.87
CA MET A 82 -6.37 2.40 -18.97
C MET A 82 -6.29 0.94 -18.54
N THR A 83 -6.39 0.62 -17.23
CA THR A 83 -6.28 -0.77 -16.76
C THR A 83 -7.48 -1.20 -15.93
N PRO A 84 -7.80 -2.51 -15.91
CA PRO A 84 -8.85 -3.03 -15.06
C PRO A 84 -8.60 -2.64 -13.60
N LYS A 85 -9.69 -2.29 -12.91
CA LYS A 85 -9.65 -2.05 -11.47
C LYS A 85 -9.27 -3.35 -10.78
N TYR A 86 -8.33 -3.29 -9.85
CA TYR A 86 -8.00 -4.41 -8.98
C TYR A 86 -7.99 -3.98 -7.52
N LEU A 87 -8.35 -4.93 -6.66
CA LEU A 87 -8.32 -4.76 -5.22
C LEU A 87 -6.90 -4.95 -4.73
N LEU A 88 -6.44 -4.01 -3.92
CA LEU A 88 -5.16 -4.10 -3.23
C LEU A 88 -5.44 -4.36 -1.75
N TYR A 89 -4.99 -5.49 -1.24
CA TYR A 89 -5.23 -5.92 0.14
C TYR A 89 -4.21 -5.32 1.12
N LEU A 90 -4.67 -4.96 2.30
CA LEU A 90 -3.84 -4.49 3.40
C LEU A 90 -3.64 -5.62 4.41
N MET A 91 -2.39 -5.95 4.68
CA MET A 91 -2.02 -7.04 5.59
C MET A 91 -1.14 -6.52 6.72
N LEU A 92 -1.37 -7.01 7.93
CA LEU A 92 -0.48 -6.78 9.06
C LEU A 92 0.57 -7.89 9.11
N VAL A 93 1.80 -7.54 9.45
CA VAL A 93 2.84 -8.55 9.73
C VAL A 93 2.46 -9.29 11.02
N THR A 94 2.35 -10.61 10.97
CA THR A 94 2.25 -11.48 12.15
C THR A 94 3.65 -11.90 12.58
N CYS A 95 3.96 -11.74 13.87
CA CYS A 95 5.21 -12.22 14.47
C CYS A 95 5.30 -13.75 14.48
#